data_AF-A0A210Q3B1-F1
#
_entry.id   AF-A0A210Q3B1-F1
#
_cell.length_a   1.000
_cell.length_b   1.000
_cell.length_c   1.000
_cell.angle_alpha   90.00
_cell.angle_beta   90.00
_cell.angle_gamma   90.00
#
_symmetry.space_group_name_H-M   'P 1'
#
loop_
_entity.id
_entity.type
_entity.pdbx_description
1 polymer ?
#
loop_
_entity_poly.entity_id
_entity_poly.type
_entity_poly.pdbx_seq_one_letter_code
_entity_poly.pdbx_strand_id
1 'polypeptide(L)'
;MRSMWFIVLCLLLFVGCGTCCFVRYWQFHSMTELLSIPAVVVYGREILNISVAPDRVDSIFAVSCVLRSDNSTIGANITVEGVWPRKRCSVTHAVYSTGNDVIVGLKRLSDNTFEWDERNPLQSIAFEGFSQNLMELATTCGLQNWTSPDGVSDTTCPFCGHPANVSNPFQTVCLIDQLTNETCTDVPRPSITGVCTCDKTRRPSKDIEVTGGIGIVVIPSLVMVLMTVLLSSSMTW
;
A
#
# COMPACT_ATOMS: atom_id res chain seq x y z
N MET A 1 -12.05 -31.38 36.42
CA MET A 1 -12.15 -31.86 35.02
C MET A 1 -12.72 -30.84 34.02
N ARG A 2 -13.63 -29.91 34.37
CA ARG A 2 -14.14 -28.87 33.44
C ARG A 2 -13.11 -27.82 32.98
N SER A 3 -12.05 -27.59 33.76
CA SER A 3 -11.00 -26.61 33.46
C SER A 3 -10.04 -27.03 32.32
N MET A 4 -9.77 -28.33 32.14
CA MET A 4 -8.90 -28.80 31.04
C MET A 4 -9.48 -28.53 29.65
N TRP A 5 -10.81 -28.55 29.50
CA TRP A 5 -11.47 -28.31 28.21
C TRP A 5 -11.33 -26.86 27.74
N PHE A 6 -11.30 -25.88 28.65
CA PHE A 6 -11.08 -24.47 28.32
C PHE A 6 -9.65 -24.22 27.81
N ILE A 7 -8.65 -24.88 28.41
CA ILE A 7 -7.24 -24.73 27.98
C ILE A 7 -7.06 -25.33 26.57
N VAL A 8 -7.65 -26.49 26.30
CA VAL A 8 -7.61 -27.13 24.97
C VAL A 8 -8.38 -26.30 23.93
N LEU A 9 -9.54 -25.73 24.28
CA LEU A 9 -10.30 -24.84 23.38
C LEU A 9 -9.54 -23.54 23.08
N CYS A 10 -8.92 -22.91 24.09
CA CYS A 10 -8.07 -21.74 23.88
C CYS A 10 -6.87 -22.08 22.99
N LEU A 11 -6.15 -23.18 23.25
CA LEU A 11 -5.03 -23.60 22.41
C LEU A 11 -5.46 -23.89 20.97
N LEU A 12 -6.63 -24.50 20.74
CA LEU A 12 -7.17 -24.75 19.40
C LEU A 12 -7.59 -23.45 18.68
N LEU A 13 -8.13 -22.46 19.40
CA LEU A 13 -8.44 -21.14 18.84
C LEU A 13 -7.17 -20.34 18.51
N PHE A 14 -6.09 -20.49 19.27
CA PHE A 14 -4.79 -19.87 18.96
C PHE A 14 -4.09 -20.53 17.75
N VAL A 15 -4.30 -21.82 17.49
CA VAL A 15 -3.75 -22.50 16.30
C VAL A 15 -4.46 -22.08 15.00
N GLY A 16 -5.68 -21.55 15.08
CA GLY A 16 -6.44 -21.03 13.94
C GLY A 16 -6.02 -19.63 13.48
N CYS A 17 -5.32 -18.88 14.33
CA CYS A 17 -4.81 -17.56 14.00
C CYS A 17 -3.31 -17.63 13.68
N GLY A 18 -2.96 -17.42 12.41
CA GLY A 18 -1.67 -16.81 12.13
C GLY A 18 -0.85 -17.48 11.05
N THR A 19 -1.22 -17.24 9.79
CA THR A 19 -0.16 -16.75 8.88
C THR A 19 0.12 -15.29 9.28
N CYS A 20 0.74 -15.09 10.44
CA CYS A 20 1.27 -13.79 10.80
C CYS A 20 2.45 -13.57 9.86
N CYS A 21 2.47 -12.46 9.10
CA CYS A 21 3.66 -12.15 8.33
C CYS A 21 4.75 -11.77 9.33
N PHE A 22 5.87 -12.48 9.28
CA PHE A 22 7.06 -12.02 9.97
C PHE A 22 7.74 -10.98 9.09
N VAL A 23 7.94 -9.78 9.65
CA VAL A 23 8.62 -8.69 8.94
C VAL A 23 9.92 -8.42 9.70
N ARG A 24 11.05 -8.63 9.03
CA ARG A 24 12.38 -8.24 9.55
C ARG A 24 12.73 -6.85 9.04
N TYR A 25 13.37 -6.03 9.88
CA TYR A 25 13.90 -4.72 9.51
C TYR A 25 12.87 -3.73 8.97
N TRP A 26 11.68 -3.69 9.59
CA TRP A 26 10.64 -2.74 9.21
C TRP A 26 10.99 -1.32 9.64
N GLN A 27 10.86 -0.38 8.70
CA GLN A 27 10.94 1.05 8.94
C GLN A 27 9.68 1.70 8.34
N PHE A 28 9.18 2.73 9.01
CA PHE A 28 8.04 3.51 8.51
C PHE A 28 8.56 4.53 7.50
N HIS A 29 8.05 4.46 6.28
CA HIS A 29 8.34 5.44 5.24
C HIS A 29 7.23 6.48 5.11
N SER A 30 7.60 7.71 4.76
CA SER A 30 6.65 8.76 4.40
C SER A 30 5.96 8.44 3.06
N MET A 31 4.87 9.15 2.74
CA MET A 31 4.23 9.03 1.43
C MET A 31 5.21 9.38 0.29
N THR A 32 5.98 10.44 0.46
CA THR A 32 6.99 10.88 -0.52
C THR A 32 8.07 9.82 -0.74
N GLU A 33 8.57 9.20 0.32
CA GLU A 33 9.51 8.08 0.24
C GLU A 33 8.89 6.89 -0.51
N LEU A 34 7.66 6.51 -0.14
CA LEU A 34 6.97 5.38 -0.77
C LEU A 34 6.73 5.62 -2.26
N LEU A 35 6.25 6.81 -2.66
CA LEU A 35 5.99 7.16 -4.06
C LEU A 35 7.24 7.56 -4.84
N SER A 36 8.37 7.77 -4.17
CA SER A 36 9.66 8.00 -4.85
C SER A 36 10.24 6.74 -5.48
N ILE A 37 9.79 5.55 -5.06
CA ILE A 37 10.34 4.26 -5.50
C ILE A 37 9.73 3.75 -6.82
N PRO A 38 8.39 3.76 -7.01
CA PRO A 38 7.77 3.26 -8.23
C PRO A 38 8.23 4.02 -9.47
N ALA A 39 8.34 3.29 -10.58
CA ALA A 39 8.64 3.86 -11.89
C ALA A 39 7.43 4.62 -12.47
N VAL A 40 6.21 4.21 -12.11
CA VAL A 40 4.97 4.83 -12.56
C VAL A 40 4.17 5.28 -11.34
N VAL A 41 3.70 6.53 -11.36
CA VAL A 41 2.82 7.08 -10.32
C VAL A 41 1.68 7.80 -11.01
N VAL A 42 0.45 7.41 -10.69
CA VAL A 42 -0.76 7.95 -11.32
C VAL A 42 -1.76 8.43 -10.27
N TYR A 43 -2.58 9.40 -10.66
CA TYR A 43 -3.73 9.88 -9.92
C TYR A 43 -4.99 9.60 -10.74
N GLY A 44 -6.02 9.06 -10.11
CA GLY A 44 -7.22 8.65 -10.80
C GLY A 44 -8.16 7.89 -9.89
N ARG A 45 -9.02 7.07 -10.48
CA ARG A 45 -10.09 6.38 -9.77
C ARG A 45 -10.31 4.98 -10.31
N GLU A 46 -10.56 4.04 -9.42
CA GLU A 46 -11.05 2.72 -9.83
C GLU A 46 -12.49 2.82 -10.35
N ILE A 47 -12.71 2.33 -11.57
CA ILE A 47 -14.01 2.31 -12.25
C ILE A 47 -14.73 0.98 -12.00
N LEU A 48 -14.02 -0.13 -12.19
CA LEU A 48 -14.62 -1.46 -12.27
C LEU A 48 -13.66 -2.54 -11.81
N ASN A 49 -14.19 -3.54 -11.12
CA ASN A 49 -13.50 -4.79 -10.83
C ASN A 49 -13.90 -5.89 -11.83
N ILE A 50 -12.92 -6.59 -12.40
CA ILE A 50 -13.09 -7.67 -13.37
C ILE A 50 -12.58 -8.97 -12.75
N SER A 51 -13.46 -9.97 -12.65
CA SER A 51 -13.06 -11.33 -12.26
C SER A 51 -12.41 -12.03 -13.46
N VAL A 52 -11.11 -12.31 -13.36
CA VAL A 52 -10.33 -12.97 -14.42
C VAL A 52 -10.19 -14.47 -14.16
N ALA A 53 -10.19 -14.87 -12.88
CA ALA A 53 -10.19 -16.26 -12.44
C ALA A 53 -11.02 -16.41 -11.14
N PRO A 54 -11.40 -17.63 -10.72
CA PRO A 54 -12.19 -17.85 -9.50
C PRO A 54 -11.59 -17.21 -8.24
N ASP A 55 -10.27 -17.08 -8.21
CA ASP A 55 -9.47 -16.50 -7.16
C ASP A 55 -8.58 -15.37 -7.68
N ARG A 56 -9.02 -14.61 -8.71
CA ARG A 56 -8.32 -13.43 -9.18
C ARG A 56 -9.28 -12.36 -9.70
N VAL A 57 -9.17 -11.17 -9.12
CA VAL A 57 -9.84 -9.95 -9.57
C VAL A 57 -8.77 -8.96 -9.98
N ASP A 58 -8.97 -8.36 -11.15
CA ASP A 58 -8.23 -7.23 -11.67
C ASP A 58 -9.12 -5.98 -11.65
N SER A 59 -8.53 -4.80 -11.75
CA SER A 59 -9.23 -3.52 -11.65
C SER A 59 -9.00 -2.69 -12.91
N ILE A 60 -10.05 -2.05 -13.42
CA ILE A 60 -9.94 -1.00 -14.43
C ILE A 60 -9.87 0.34 -13.71
N PHE A 61 -8.77 1.04 -13.94
CA PHE A 61 -8.46 2.30 -13.32
C PHE A 61 -8.49 3.43 -14.36
N ALA A 62 -9.36 4.42 -14.14
CA ALA A 62 -9.38 5.67 -14.90
C ALA A 62 -8.25 6.56 -14.40
N VAL A 63 -7.22 6.73 -15.23
CA VAL A 63 -6.14 7.68 -14.98
C VAL A 63 -6.63 9.08 -15.29
N SER A 64 -6.55 9.97 -14.30
CA SER A 64 -6.79 11.40 -14.49
C SER A 64 -5.47 12.11 -14.80
N CYS A 65 -4.39 11.75 -14.09
CA CYS A 65 -3.05 12.28 -14.30
C CYS A 65 -1.96 11.24 -14.15
N VAL A 66 -0.89 11.46 -14.91
CA VAL A 66 0.39 10.77 -14.76
C VAL A 66 1.35 11.72 -14.05
N LEU A 67 1.76 11.38 -12.83
CA LEU A 67 2.72 12.16 -12.05
C LEU A 67 4.17 11.73 -12.32
N ARG A 68 4.33 10.47 -12.74
CA ARG A 68 5.60 9.89 -13.15
C ARG A 68 5.35 8.77 -14.14
N SER A 69 6.15 8.73 -15.21
CA SER A 69 6.15 7.66 -16.19
C SER A 69 7.52 7.00 -16.31
N ASP A 70 7.52 5.78 -16.83
CA ASP A 70 8.70 4.96 -17.13
C ASP A 70 9.19 5.18 -18.58
N ASN A 71 9.08 6.42 -19.09
CA ASN A 71 9.32 6.80 -20.49
C ASN A 71 8.40 6.13 -21.52
N SER A 72 7.31 5.52 -21.07
CA SER A 72 6.27 5.00 -21.95
C SER A 72 4.95 5.67 -21.66
N THR A 73 4.07 5.66 -22.65
CA THR A 73 2.79 6.31 -22.50
C THR A 73 1.85 5.49 -21.61
N ILE A 74 0.88 6.18 -21.02
CA ILE A 74 -0.07 5.60 -20.09
C ILE A 74 -1.45 5.97 -20.61
N GLY A 75 -2.26 4.98 -20.95
CA GLY A 75 -3.62 5.20 -21.43
C GLY A 75 -4.55 5.77 -20.37
N ALA A 76 -5.63 6.42 -20.82
CA ALA A 76 -6.72 6.91 -19.98
C ALA A 76 -7.30 5.85 -19.04
N ASN A 77 -7.38 4.61 -19.52
CA ASN A 77 -7.86 3.47 -18.76
C ASN A 77 -6.77 2.40 -18.74
N ILE A 78 -6.34 2.02 -17.55
CA ILE A 78 -5.32 0.99 -17.35
C ILE A 78 -5.91 -0.19 -16.58
N THR A 79 -5.32 -1.36 -16.76
CA THR A 79 -5.65 -2.55 -15.99
C THR A 79 -4.63 -2.70 -14.86
N VAL A 80 -5.12 -2.80 -13.62
CA VAL A 80 -4.31 -3.11 -12.44
C VAL A 80 -4.59 -4.54 -12.03
N GLU A 81 -3.60 -5.42 -12.21
CA GLU A 81 -3.75 -6.85 -11.98
C GLU A 81 -3.73 -7.21 -10.49
N GLY A 82 -4.48 -8.27 -10.18
CA GLY A 82 -4.40 -8.99 -8.92
C GLY A 82 -4.91 -8.22 -7.71
N VAL A 83 -5.83 -7.25 -7.88
CA VAL A 83 -6.47 -6.49 -6.79
C VAL A 83 -7.06 -7.36 -5.69
N TRP A 84 -7.46 -8.59 -6.02
CA TRP A 84 -7.83 -9.61 -5.04
C TRP A 84 -7.53 -11.03 -5.56
N PRO A 85 -7.21 -12.02 -4.70
CA PRO A 85 -6.92 -11.95 -3.28
C PRO A 85 -5.49 -11.49 -3.05
N ARG A 86 -5.27 -10.67 -2.02
CA ARG A 86 -3.96 -10.10 -1.75
C ARG A 86 -3.10 -10.95 -0.82
N LYS A 87 -1.79 -10.71 -0.87
CA LYS A 87 -0.89 -11.10 0.23
C LYS A 87 -1.45 -10.48 1.51
N ARG A 88 -1.64 -11.28 2.56
CA ARG A 88 -2.32 -10.88 3.81
C ARG A 88 -1.74 -9.64 4.50
N CYS A 89 -0.58 -9.17 4.06
CA CYS A 89 0.07 -8.00 4.60
C CYS A 89 -0.07 -6.74 3.77
N SER A 90 -0.59 -6.79 2.53
CA SER A 90 -0.83 -5.62 1.68
C SER A 90 -1.87 -4.70 2.32
N VAL A 91 -1.46 -3.45 2.61
CA VAL A 91 -2.36 -2.41 3.13
C VAL A 91 -3.01 -1.60 2.01
N THR A 92 -2.48 -1.65 0.79
CA THR A 92 -2.96 -0.84 -0.35
C THR A 92 -4.44 -1.02 -0.66
N HIS A 93 -4.97 -2.24 -0.52
CA HIS A 93 -6.39 -2.52 -0.74
C HIS A 93 -7.32 -1.73 0.20
N ALA A 94 -6.88 -1.36 1.41
CA ALA A 94 -7.73 -0.61 2.33
C ALA A 94 -7.99 0.83 1.83
N VAL A 95 -7.07 1.37 1.03
CA VAL A 95 -7.14 2.72 0.46
C VAL A 95 -7.65 2.68 -0.99
N TYR A 96 -7.23 1.67 -1.75
CA TYR A 96 -7.64 1.45 -3.13
C TYR A 96 -9.05 0.84 -3.17
N SER A 97 -10.07 1.70 -3.22
CA SER A 97 -11.48 1.30 -3.25
C SER A 97 -12.23 1.97 -4.39
N THR A 98 -13.22 1.26 -4.93
CA THR A 98 -14.02 1.71 -6.07
C THR A 98 -14.66 3.07 -5.81
N GLY A 99 -14.53 3.97 -6.78
CA GLY A 99 -15.18 5.28 -6.73
C GLY A 99 -14.42 6.39 -5.99
N ASN A 100 -13.33 6.09 -5.30
CA ASN A 100 -12.51 7.11 -4.63
C ASN A 100 -11.33 7.53 -5.51
N ASP A 101 -10.98 8.81 -5.46
CA ASP A 101 -9.78 9.31 -6.12
C ASP A 101 -8.56 8.94 -5.28
N VAL A 102 -7.57 8.33 -5.92
CA VAL A 102 -6.37 7.81 -5.27
C VAL A 102 -5.13 8.13 -6.09
N ILE A 103 -4.03 8.36 -5.37
CA ILE A 103 -2.67 8.39 -5.91
C ILE A 103 -2.11 6.98 -5.70
N VAL A 104 -1.57 6.35 -6.74
CA VAL A 104 -1.06 4.98 -6.63
C VAL A 104 0.27 4.82 -7.36
N GLY A 105 1.21 4.16 -6.70
CA GLY A 105 2.48 3.72 -7.27
C GLY A 105 2.36 2.35 -7.94
N LEU A 106 2.78 2.27 -9.19
CA LEU A 106 2.59 1.14 -10.07
C LEU A 106 3.91 0.66 -10.68
N LYS A 107 3.93 -0.63 -11.00
CA LYS A 107 4.96 -1.27 -11.82
C LYS A 107 4.29 -1.81 -13.09
N ARG A 108 4.87 -1.47 -14.24
CA ARG A 108 4.38 -1.94 -15.53
C ARG A 108 4.65 -3.43 -15.71
N LEU A 109 3.64 -4.15 -16.16
CA LEU A 109 3.74 -5.55 -16.58
C LEU A 109 3.77 -5.65 -18.11
N SER A 110 2.86 -4.94 -18.78
CA SER A 110 2.74 -4.84 -20.23
C SER A 110 2.04 -3.53 -20.63
N ASP A 111 1.70 -3.38 -21.92
CA ASP A 111 1.01 -2.19 -22.41
C ASP A 111 -0.32 -1.99 -21.68
N ASN A 112 -0.45 -0.84 -21.02
CA ASN A 112 -1.59 -0.45 -20.18
C ASN A 112 -1.96 -1.46 -19.07
N THR A 113 -1.07 -2.38 -18.71
CA THR A 113 -1.29 -3.37 -17.65
C THR A 113 -0.22 -3.24 -16.58
N PHE A 114 -0.65 -3.12 -15.33
CA PHE A 114 0.19 -2.76 -14.20
C PHE A 114 -0.11 -3.62 -12.98
N GLU A 115 0.83 -3.65 -12.05
CA GLU A 115 0.63 -4.13 -10.68
C GLU A 115 0.98 -3.02 -9.69
N TRP A 116 0.48 -3.09 -8.46
CA TRP A 116 0.95 -2.21 -7.39
C TRP A 116 2.43 -2.47 -7.11
N ASP A 117 3.26 -1.43 -7.10
CA ASP A 117 4.69 -1.58 -6.76
C ASP A 117 4.89 -1.54 -5.23
N GLU A 118 4.24 -2.46 -4.52
CA GLU A 118 4.33 -2.60 -3.06
C GLU A 118 5.68 -3.19 -2.65
N ARG A 119 6.64 -2.32 -2.32
CA ARG A 119 7.95 -2.74 -1.80
C ARG A 119 7.93 -2.98 -0.29
N ASN A 120 7.09 -2.26 0.45
CA ASN A 120 6.82 -2.50 1.87
C ASN A 120 5.35 -2.92 2.00
N PRO A 121 5.03 -4.22 2.10
CA PRO A 121 3.64 -4.64 2.05
C PRO A 121 2.83 -4.13 3.26
N LEU A 122 3.47 -3.90 4.42
CA LEU A 122 2.82 -3.32 5.59
C LEU A 122 2.46 -1.83 5.44
N GLN A 123 2.89 -1.17 4.37
CA GLN A 123 2.52 0.20 4.06
C GLN A 123 1.81 0.24 2.70
N SER A 124 0.81 1.10 2.61
CA SER A 124 0.08 1.28 1.35
C SER A 124 0.97 2.00 0.34
N ILE A 125 0.94 1.57 -0.92
CA ILE A 125 1.47 2.34 -2.06
C ILE A 125 0.38 3.18 -2.74
N ALA A 126 -0.85 3.14 -2.20
CA ALA A 126 -1.95 4.02 -2.56
C ALA A 126 -2.28 5.00 -1.43
N PHE A 127 -2.62 6.22 -1.81
CA PHE A 127 -2.97 7.31 -0.90
C PHE A 127 -4.24 7.98 -1.41
N GLU A 128 -5.09 8.45 -0.50
CA GLU A 128 -6.32 9.14 -0.88
C GLU A 128 -6.00 10.47 -1.60
N GLY A 129 -6.80 10.83 -2.59
CA GLY A 129 -6.65 12.03 -3.40
C GLY A 129 -7.07 13.34 -2.71
N PHE A 130 -6.82 13.50 -1.42
CA PHE A 130 -7.15 14.73 -0.69
C PHE A 130 -6.09 15.82 -0.90
N SER A 131 -6.46 17.09 -0.69
CA SER A 131 -5.57 18.22 -1.01
C SER A 131 -4.23 18.15 -0.29
N GLN A 132 -4.20 17.67 0.96
CA GLN A 132 -2.97 17.51 1.73
C GLN A 132 -1.97 16.57 1.05
N ASN A 133 -2.43 15.41 0.58
CA ASN A 133 -1.57 14.44 -0.11
C ASN A 133 -1.11 15.01 -1.46
N LEU A 134 -2.01 15.66 -2.19
CA LEU A 134 -1.66 16.27 -3.49
C LEU A 134 -0.65 17.42 -3.34
N MET A 135 -0.73 18.22 -2.27
CA MET A 135 0.26 19.25 -1.94
C MET A 135 1.64 18.66 -1.65
N GLU A 136 1.69 17.55 -0.92
CA GLU A 136 2.95 16.85 -0.60
C GLU A 136 3.61 16.23 -1.86
N LEU A 137 2.83 15.83 -2.86
CA LEU A 137 3.38 15.39 -4.16
C LEU A 137 4.01 16.54 -4.94
N ALA A 138 3.37 17.71 -4.92
CA ALA A 138 3.88 18.89 -5.60
C ALA A 138 5.24 19.34 -5.04
N THR A 139 5.52 19.09 -3.76
CA THR A 139 6.81 19.43 -3.13
C THR A 139 7.90 18.33 -3.28
N THR A 140 7.56 17.19 -3.87
CA THR A 140 8.45 16.02 -3.96
C THR A 140 9.18 15.93 -5.30
N CYS A 141 10.52 15.83 -5.27
CA CYS A 141 11.33 15.70 -6.49
C CYS A 141 10.88 14.53 -7.37
N GLY A 142 10.66 14.81 -8.66
CA GLY A 142 10.26 13.84 -9.67
C GLY A 142 8.79 13.42 -9.62
N LEU A 143 7.94 14.12 -8.87
CA LEU A 143 6.48 13.97 -8.87
C LEU A 143 5.74 15.29 -9.18
N GLN A 144 6.47 16.37 -9.50
CA GLN A 144 5.88 17.67 -9.78
C GLN A 144 5.37 17.82 -11.22
N ASN A 145 5.85 17.00 -12.15
CA ASN A 145 5.52 17.12 -13.57
C ASN A 145 4.32 16.23 -13.92
N TRP A 146 3.14 16.83 -13.99
CA TRP A 146 1.89 16.09 -14.18
C TRP A 146 1.49 16.18 -15.65
N THR A 147 1.37 15.04 -16.30
CA THR A 147 0.99 14.95 -17.71
C THR A 147 -0.35 14.23 -17.85
N SER A 148 -1.13 14.62 -18.86
CA SER A 148 -2.36 13.90 -19.19
C SER A 148 -2.06 12.51 -19.78
N PRO A 149 -2.92 11.52 -19.51
CA PRO A 149 -2.79 10.20 -20.11
C PRO A 149 -3.18 10.22 -21.59
N ASP A 150 -2.71 9.23 -22.34
CA ASP A 150 -3.02 9.05 -23.76
C ASP A 150 -4.52 8.90 -23.97
N GLY A 151 -5.04 9.67 -24.93
CA GLY A 151 -6.45 9.61 -25.34
C GLY A 151 -7.41 10.50 -24.55
N VAL A 152 -6.90 11.36 -23.64
CA VAL A 152 -7.69 12.35 -22.90
C VAL A 152 -7.21 13.76 -23.22
N SER A 153 -8.11 14.75 -23.23
CA SER A 153 -7.73 16.15 -23.36
C SER A 153 -7.02 16.66 -22.09
N ASP A 154 -6.03 17.54 -22.27
CA ASP A 154 -5.15 18.10 -21.22
C ASP A 154 -5.88 18.75 -20.02
N THR A 155 -7.19 18.96 -20.13
CA THR A 155 -8.05 19.63 -19.14
C THR A 155 -8.40 18.80 -17.91
N THR A 156 -8.01 17.53 -17.84
CA THR A 156 -8.41 16.63 -16.74
C THR A 156 -7.45 16.65 -15.56
N CYS A 157 -6.28 17.27 -15.70
CA CYS A 157 -5.30 17.33 -14.61
C CYS A 157 -5.48 18.54 -13.68
N PRO A 158 -5.78 18.34 -12.39
CA PRO A 158 -6.22 19.44 -11.52
C PRO A 158 -5.12 20.41 -11.07
N PHE A 159 -3.83 20.16 -11.38
CA PHE A 159 -2.72 20.89 -10.73
C PHE A 159 -1.85 21.77 -11.62
N CYS A 160 -1.98 21.77 -12.95
CA CYS A 160 -1.30 22.76 -13.80
C CYS A 160 -1.92 22.91 -15.19
N GLY A 161 -2.41 24.13 -15.47
CA GLY A 161 -1.97 24.82 -16.68
C GLY A 161 -2.66 24.49 -18.00
N HIS A 162 -3.99 24.49 -18.06
CA HIS A 162 -4.69 25.21 -19.13
C HIS A 162 -5.80 26.04 -18.49
N PRO A 163 -6.01 27.32 -18.86
CA PRO A 163 -7.17 28.07 -18.43
C PRO A 163 -8.41 27.38 -19.01
N ALA A 164 -8.99 26.46 -18.24
CA ALA A 164 -10.31 25.96 -18.54
C ALA A 164 -11.22 27.19 -18.47
N ASN A 165 -11.92 27.45 -19.57
CA ASN A 165 -12.85 28.55 -19.78
C ASN A 165 -14.09 28.36 -18.88
N VAL A 166 -13.88 28.26 -17.57
CA VAL A 166 -14.85 27.87 -16.56
C VAL A 166 -15.03 29.09 -15.67
N SER A 167 -16.19 29.71 -15.81
CA SER A 167 -16.69 30.86 -15.07
C SER A 167 -16.96 30.57 -13.57
N ASN A 168 -16.22 29.66 -12.95
CA ASN A 168 -16.40 29.28 -11.55
C ASN A 168 -15.33 29.99 -10.69
N PRO A 169 -15.72 30.95 -9.82
CA PRO A 169 -14.78 31.80 -9.08
C PRO A 169 -14.11 31.15 -7.88
N PHE A 170 -14.32 29.84 -7.64
CA PHE A 170 -13.49 29.09 -6.70
C PHE A 170 -12.18 28.72 -7.40
N GLN A 171 -11.34 29.74 -7.55
CA GLN A 171 -9.97 29.68 -8.06
C GLN A 171 -9.21 28.52 -7.42
N THR A 172 -9.04 27.45 -8.18
CA THR A 172 -7.85 26.60 -8.11
C THR A 172 -6.68 27.48 -8.54
N VAL A 173 -6.15 28.27 -7.60
CA VAL A 173 -4.84 28.88 -7.77
C VAL A 173 -3.89 27.72 -8.06
N CYS A 174 -3.23 27.75 -9.22
CA CYS A 174 -2.24 26.74 -9.58
C CYS A 174 -1.18 26.75 -8.48
N LEU A 175 -1.27 25.77 -7.57
CA LEU A 175 -0.38 25.70 -6.41
C LEU A 175 1.09 25.59 -6.84
N ILE A 176 1.32 25.11 -8.06
CA ILE A 176 2.63 24.88 -8.66
C ILE A 176 3.28 26.17 -9.19
N ASP A 177 2.52 27.22 -9.56
CA ASP A 177 3.13 28.49 -10.01
C ASP A 177 3.95 29.17 -8.91
N GLN A 178 3.76 28.79 -7.64
CA GLN A 178 4.57 29.24 -6.50
C GLN A 178 5.71 28.28 -6.13
N LEU A 179 5.72 27.05 -6.65
CA LEU A 179 6.83 26.13 -6.50
C LEU A 179 7.79 26.30 -7.68
N THR A 180 8.63 27.32 -7.59
CA THR A 180 9.81 27.40 -8.46
C THR A 180 10.64 26.10 -8.33
N ASN A 181 11.16 25.60 -9.46
CA ASN A 181 11.90 24.33 -9.59
C ASN A 181 13.12 24.16 -8.65
N GLU A 182 13.41 25.11 -7.77
CA GLU A 182 14.64 25.18 -6.96
C GLU A 182 14.48 24.68 -5.51
N THR A 183 13.28 24.30 -5.05
CA THR A 183 13.08 23.82 -3.67
C THR A 183 12.32 22.49 -3.60
N CYS A 184 12.65 21.53 -4.45
CA CYS A 184 12.18 20.16 -4.20
C CYS A 184 13.09 19.50 -3.16
N THR A 185 12.50 18.69 -2.28
CA THR A 185 13.29 17.95 -1.28
C THR A 185 13.74 16.64 -1.90
N ASP A 186 15.04 16.45 -2.11
CA ASP A 186 15.58 15.17 -2.53
C ASP A 186 15.26 14.13 -1.46
N VAL A 187 14.46 13.13 -1.84
CA VAL A 187 14.12 12.04 -0.95
C VAL A 187 15.19 10.96 -1.15
N PRO A 188 16.03 10.67 -0.15
CA PRO A 188 17.00 9.58 -0.26
C PRO A 188 16.23 8.30 -0.51
N ARG A 189 16.54 7.60 -1.60
CA ARG A 189 15.88 6.32 -1.92
C ARG A 189 16.11 5.37 -0.74
N PRO A 190 15.05 4.95 -0.03
CA PRO A 190 15.23 4.06 1.10
C PRO A 190 15.79 2.72 0.60
N SER A 191 16.78 2.18 1.30
CA SER A 191 17.18 0.79 1.10
C SER A 191 16.11 -0.10 1.72
N ILE A 192 15.15 -0.53 0.92
CA ILE A 192 14.03 -1.35 1.40
C ILE A 192 14.56 -2.75 1.69
N THR A 193 14.80 -3.03 2.97
CA THR A 193 15.31 -4.33 3.47
C THR A 193 14.22 -5.20 4.10
N GLY A 194 12.98 -4.72 4.08
CA GLY A 194 11.82 -5.43 4.64
C GLY A 194 11.39 -6.61 3.76
N VAL A 195 11.75 -7.82 4.17
CA VAL A 195 11.20 -9.05 3.56
C VAL A 195 9.99 -9.49 4.37
N CYS A 196 8.84 -9.59 3.73
CA CYS A 196 7.65 -10.19 4.31
C CYS A 196 7.45 -11.59 3.74
N THR A 197 7.78 -12.60 4.54
CA THR A 197 7.48 -13.99 4.21
C THR A 197 6.12 -14.36 4.78
N CYS A 198 5.13 -14.48 3.89
CA CYS A 198 3.85 -15.13 4.19
C CYS A 198 3.97 -16.62 3.87
N ASP A 199 5.01 -17.29 4.37
CA ASP A 199 5.17 -18.70 4.06
C ASP A 199 4.05 -19.44 4.80
N LYS A 200 3.09 -19.99 4.03
CA LYS A 200 2.23 -21.05 4.57
C LYS A 200 3.24 -22.06 5.10
N THR A 201 3.15 -22.42 6.38
CA THR A 201 3.88 -23.55 6.95
C THR A 201 3.48 -24.83 6.20
N ARG A 202 3.99 -25.01 4.97
CA ARG A 202 4.25 -26.31 4.40
C ARG A 202 5.35 -26.82 5.30
N ARG A 203 4.98 -27.72 6.21
CA ARG A 203 5.85 -28.36 7.19
C ARG A 203 7.27 -28.48 6.62
N PRO A 204 8.29 -27.88 7.25
CA PRO A 204 9.65 -28.18 6.84
C PRO A 204 9.89 -29.66 7.13
N SER A 205 10.00 -30.47 6.08
CA SER A 205 10.89 -31.63 6.17
C SER A 205 12.27 -31.06 6.44
N LYS A 206 12.83 -31.41 7.60
CA LYS A 206 14.25 -31.31 7.98
C LYS A 206 15.11 -30.49 7.01
N ASP A 207 15.47 -29.28 7.43
CA ASP A 207 16.86 -28.92 7.72
C ASP A 207 16.86 -27.52 8.33
N ILE A 208 17.15 -27.48 9.64
CA ILE A 208 17.24 -26.27 10.43
C ILE A 208 18.71 -25.91 10.49
N GLU A 209 19.11 -24.87 9.77
CA GLU A 209 20.35 -24.12 10.06
C GLU A 209 19.94 -22.84 10.78
N VAL A 210 20.14 -22.82 12.10
CA VAL A 210 19.87 -21.67 12.97
C VAL A 210 21.03 -20.69 12.83
N THR A 211 20.79 -19.53 12.21
CA THR A 211 21.61 -18.33 12.45
C THR A 211 20.77 -17.28 13.18
N GLY A 212 21.33 -16.78 14.28
CA GLY A 212 20.62 -16.21 15.41
C GLY A 212 19.97 -14.85 15.19
N GLY A 213 18.87 -14.64 15.91
CA GLY A 213 18.10 -13.40 15.96
C GLY A 213 16.69 -13.68 16.45
N ILE A 214 16.54 -14.05 17.73
CA ILE A 214 15.22 -14.25 18.36
C ILE A 214 14.67 -12.87 18.70
N GLY A 215 13.77 -12.34 17.86
CA GLY A 215 12.88 -11.25 18.24
C GLY A 215 11.68 -11.83 18.97
N ILE A 216 11.61 -11.68 20.30
CA ILE A 216 10.43 -12.05 21.09
C ILE A 216 9.40 -10.92 20.94
N VAL A 217 8.34 -11.15 20.18
CA VAL A 217 7.16 -10.27 20.19
C VAL A 217 6.37 -10.60 21.45
N VAL A 218 6.57 -9.82 22.51
CA VAL A 218 5.74 -9.90 23.72
C VAL A 218 4.39 -9.28 23.40
N ILE A 219 3.37 -10.12 23.17
CA ILE A 219 1.98 -9.66 23.05
C ILE A 219 1.47 -9.41 24.49
N PRO A 220 1.19 -8.16 24.91
CA PRO A 220 0.84 -7.83 26.30
C PRO A 220 -0.38 -8.60 26.81
N SER A 221 -1.30 -8.91 25.90
CA SER A 221 -2.52 -9.68 26.16
C SER A 221 -2.22 -11.11 26.66
N LEU A 222 -1.14 -11.72 26.17
CA LEU A 222 -0.75 -13.10 26.52
C LEU A 222 -0.12 -13.17 27.92
N VAL A 223 0.61 -12.13 28.32
CA VAL A 223 1.18 -12.00 29.67
C VAL A 223 0.06 -11.86 30.70
N MET A 224 -0.99 -11.07 30.41
CA MET A 224 -2.14 -10.92 31.30
C MET A 224 -2.95 -12.21 31.49
N VAL A 225 -3.13 -13.00 30.42
CA VAL A 225 -3.81 -14.30 30.50
C VAL A 225 -2.96 -15.31 31.28
N LEU A 226 -1.64 -15.35 31.08
CA LEU A 226 -0.75 -16.23 31.83
C LEU A 226 -0.73 -15.87 33.33
N MET A 227 -0.67 -14.57 33.64
CA MET A 227 -0.68 -14.08 35.02
C MET A 227 -2.00 -14.38 35.73
N THR A 228 -3.14 -14.24 35.06
CA THR A 228 -4.45 -14.59 35.66
C THR A 228 -4.61 -16.09 35.90
N VAL A 229 -4.04 -16.94 35.04
CA VAL A 229 -3.99 -18.40 35.27
C VAL A 229 -3.06 -18.77 36.42
N LEU A 230 -1.89 -18.12 36.54
CA LEU A 230 -0.97 -18.34 37.66
C LEU A 230 -1.53 -17.83 38.99
N LEU A 231 -2.21 -16.68 38.99
CA LEU A 231 -2.86 -16.11 40.18
C LEU A 231 -4.03 -16.98 40.67
N SER A 232 -4.85 -17.49 39.75
CA SER A 232 -5.98 -18.35 40.11
C SER A 232 -5.57 -19.75 40.62
N SER A 233 -4.38 -20.23 40.25
CA SER A 233 -3.83 -21.49 40.77
C SER A 233 -3.16 -21.36 42.14
N SER A 234 -2.77 -20.14 42.55
CA SER A 234 -2.23 -19.87 43.90
C SER A 234 -3.28 -19.68 45.00
N MET A 235 -4.57 -19.52 44.66
CA MET A 235 -5.65 -19.26 45.64
C MET A 235 -6.40 -20.52 46.10
N THR A 236 -5.97 -21.72 45.69
CA THR A 236 -6.61 -23.00 46.06
C THR A 236 -5.75 -23.88 46.96
N TRP A 237 -5.02 -23.28 47.91
CA TRP A 237 -4.37 -23.98 49.03
C TRP A 237 -4.95 -23.49 50.35
#